data_AF-A0A1G6RP37-F1
#
_entry.id   AF-A0A1G6RP37-F1
#
_cell.length_a   1.000
_cell.length_b   1.000
_cell.length_c   1.000
_cell.angle_alpha   90.00
_cell.angle_beta   90.00
_cell.angle_gamma   90.00
#
_symmetry.space_group_name_H-M   'P 1'
#
loop_
_entity.id
_entity.type
_entity.pdbx_description
1 polymer ?
#
loop_
_entity_poly.entity_id
_entity_poly.type
_entity_poly.pdbx_seq_one_letter_code
_entity_poly.pdbx_strand_id
1 'polypeptide(L)'
;MSDAALARAYWGSHVSRRRSAMVALLQAGIDRGDLRADIDIDACIDLINGVLYYQVVVRGASLSDADVVARCREGIRVAWRGMARI
;
A
#
# COMPACT_ATOMS: atom_id res chain seq x y z
N MET A 1 22.23 2.93 -18.82
CA MET A 1 21.08 3.87 -18.79
C MET A 1 19.83 3.10 -18.37
N SER A 2 19.67 2.83 -17.07
CA SER A 2 18.52 2.06 -16.56
C SER A 2 17.33 2.99 -16.38
N ASP A 3 16.46 2.93 -17.38
CA ASP A 3 15.05 3.28 -17.52
C ASP A 3 14.25 3.99 -16.39
N ALA A 4 14.80 5.04 -15.80
CA ALA A 4 14.02 5.96 -14.96
C ALA A 4 12.85 6.60 -15.73
N ALA A 5 12.95 6.67 -17.06
CA ALA A 5 11.87 7.13 -17.94
C ALA A 5 10.73 6.11 -18.03
N LEU A 6 11.01 4.81 -18.23
CA LEU A 6 10.01 3.75 -18.17
C LEU A 6 9.38 3.60 -16.79
N ALA A 7 10.15 3.73 -15.71
CA ALA A 7 9.60 3.74 -14.35
C ALA A 7 8.59 4.89 -14.14
N ARG A 8 8.90 6.10 -14.62
CA ARG A 8 7.98 7.25 -14.60
C ARG A 8 6.77 7.07 -15.52
N ALA A 9 6.95 6.49 -16.71
CA ALA A 9 5.88 6.22 -17.65
C ALA A 9 4.90 5.14 -17.13
N TYR A 10 5.43 4.11 -16.48
CA TYR A 10 4.65 3.06 -15.81
C TYR A 10 3.88 3.63 -14.59
N TRP A 11 4.52 4.52 -13.82
CA TRP A 11 3.89 5.25 -12.72
C TRP A 11 2.69 6.09 -13.19
N GLY A 12 2.90 6.91 -14.23
CA GLY A 12 1.87 7.81 -14.75
C GLY A 12 0.66 7.09 -15.36
N SER A 13 0.89 5.99 -16.08
CA SER A 13 -0.16 5.28 -16.84
C SER A 13 -0.94 4.22 -16.05
N HIS A 14 -0.32 3.56 -15.05
CA HIS A 14 -0.93 2.39 -14.40
C HIS A 14 -1.10 2.52 -12.87
N VAL A 15 -0.21 3.23 -12.18
CA VAL A 15 -0.23 3.35 -10.71
C VAL A 15 -1.13 4.48 -10.23
N SER A 16 -1.20 5.58 -10.98
CA SER A 16 -1.96 6.80 -10.63
C SER A 16 -3.44 6.55 -10.30
N ARG A 17 -4.13 5.71 -11.10
CA ARG A 17 -5.56 5.40 -10.91
C ARG A 17 -5.85 4.56 -9.66
N ARG A 18 -4.96 3.62 -9.32
CA ARG A 18 -5.13 2.81 -8.10
C ARG A 18 -4.79 3.64 -6.85
N ARG A 19 -3.82 4.55 -6.98
CA ARG A 19 -3.46 5.47 -5.91
C ARG A 19 -4.60 6.43 -5.57
N SER A 20 -5.27 7.01 -6.55
CA SER A 20 -6.38 7.96 -6.28
C SER A 20 -7.53 7.34 -5.47
N ALA A 21 -7.86 6.07 -5.72
CA ALA A 21 -8.87 5.36 -4.95
C ALA A 21 -8.43 5.12 -3.50
N MET A 22 -7.17 4.72 -3.27
CA MET A 22 -6.63 4.54 -1.91
C MET A 22 -6.56 5.87 -1.14
N VAL A 23 -6.14 6.95 -1.81
CA VAL A 23 -6.12 8.30 -1.22
C VAL A 23 -7.52 8.69 -0.75
N ALA A 24 -8.53 8.56 -1.63
CA ALA A 24 -9.91 8.91 -1.28
C ALA A 24 -10.45 8.07 -0.10
N LEU A 25 -10.13 6.77 -0.05
CA LEU A 25 -10.55 5.90 1.04
C LEU A 25 -9.91 6.26 2.38
N LEU A 26 -8.60 6.54 2.38
CA LEU A 26 -7.87 6.93 3.59
C LEU A 26 -8.31 8.31 4.08
N GLN A 27 -8.50 9.27 3.17
CA GLN A 27 -9.03 10.59 3.52
C GLN A 27 -10.43 10.47 4.14
N ALA A 28 -11.33 9.68 3.54
CA ALA A 28 -12.65 9.46 4.11
C ALA A 28 -12.60 8.77 5.49
N GLY A 29 -11.59 7.92 5.75
CA GLY A 29 -11.36 7.34 7.07
C GLY A 29 -10.91 8.36 8.11
N ILE A 30 -10.08 9.33 7.72
CA ILE A 30 -9.72 10.48 8.57
C ILE A 30 -10.95 11.34 8.85
N ASP A 31 -11.73 11.67 7.82
CA ASP A 31 -12.90 12.55 7.94
C ASP A 31 -13.98 11.94 8.86
N ARG A 32 -14.12 10.61 8.87
CA ARG A 32 -15.03 9.89 9.79
C ARG A 32 -14.47 9.71 11.20
N GLY A 33 -13.17 9.96 11.40
CA GLY A 33 -12.48 9.72 12.67
C GLY A 33 -12.08 8.26 12.90
N ASP A 34 -12.17 7.39 11.89
CA ASP A 34 -11.72 5.99 11.96
C ASP A 34 -10.18 5.90 11.99
N LEU A 35 -9.52 6.84 11.30
CA LEU A 35 -8.06 6.94 11.18
C LEU A 35 -7.54 8.17 11.92
N ARG A 36 -6.27 8.11 12.37
CA ARG A 36 -5.62 9.26 13.00
C ARG A 36 -5.42 10.38 11.98
N ALA A 37 -5.69 11.61 12.38
CA ALA A 37 -5.60 12.77 11.49
C ALA A 37 -4.16 13.21 11.18
N ASP A 38 -3.16 12.66 11.88
CA ASP A 38 -1.75 12.99 11.73
C ASP A 38 -1.00 12.03 10.78
N ILE A 39 -1.69 11.07 10.17
CA ILE A 39 -1.05 10.13 9.23
C ILE A 39 -0.75 10.79 7.89
N ASP A 40 0.41 10.48 7.33
CA ASP A 40 0.74 10.79 5.94
C ASP A 40 0.09 9.73 5.03
N ILE A 41 -0.89 10.14 4.22
CA ILE A 41 -1.65 9.24 3.35
C ILE A 41 -0.74 8.53 2.34
N ASP A 42 0.24 9.23 1.78
CA ASP A 42 1.12 8.70 0.76
C ASP A 42 2.04 7.62 1.36
N ALA A 43 2.61 7.88 2.54
CA ALA A 43 3.40 6.91 3.29
C ALA A 43 2.57 5.68 3.70
N CYS A 44 1.29 5.88 4.08
CA CYS A 44 0.40 4.78 4.43
C CYS A 44 0.13 3.86 3.23
N ILE A 45 -0.10 4.44 2.05
CA ILE A 45 -0.29 3.68 0.80
C ILE A 45 0.98 2.89 0.46
N ASP A 46 2.14 3.53 0.58
CA ASP A 46 3.42 2.90 0.27
C ASP A 46 3.74 1.77 1.26
N LEU A 47 3.39 1.91 2.54
CA LEU A 47 3.51 0.86 3.54
C LEU A 47 2.66 -0.36 3.19
N ILE A 48 1.37 -0.15 2.85
CA ILE A 48 0.45 -1.24 2.46
C ILE A 48 0.95 -1.96 1.21
N ASN A 49 1.31 -1.20 0.17
CA ASN A 49 1.80 -1.77 -1.08
C ASN A 49 3.16 -2.46 -0.91
N GLY A 50 4.02 -1.91 -0.05
CA GLY A 50 5.34 -2.44 0.28
C GLY A 50 5.29 -3.86 0.83
N VAL A 51 4.28 -4.20 1.64
CA VAL A 51 4.08 -5.57 2.15
C VAL A 51 3.96 -6.58 1.01
N LEU A 52 3.17 -6.26 0.00
CA LEU A 52 2.92 -7.13 -1.16
C LEU A 52 4.12 -7.13 -2.11
N TYR A 53 4.68 -5.95 -2.39
CA TYR A 53 5.84 -5.78 -3.23
C TYR A 53 7.04 -6.61 -2.73
N TYR A 54 7.27 -6.62 -1.41
CA TYR A 54 8.35 -7.38 -0.82
C TYR A 54 8.17 -8.89 -0.98
N GLN A 55 6.94 -9.41 -0.89
CA GLN A 55 6.71 -10.84 -1.13
C GLN A 55 6.91 -11.20 -2.61
N VAL A 56 6.31 -10.44 -3.53
CA VAL A 56 6.29 -10.83 -4.95
C VAL A 56 7.59 -10.50 -5.66
N VAL A 57 8.08 -9.28 -5.51
CA VAL A 57 9.21 -8.77 -6.31
C VAL A 57 10.54 -9.08 -5.65
N VAL A 58 10.64 -8.86 -4.34
CA VAL A 58 11.92 -9.04 -3.62
C VAL A 58 12.16 -10.51 -3.29
N ARG A 59 11.14 -11.22 -2.78
CA ARG A 59 11.27 -12.64 -2.41
C ARG A 59 10.94 -13.61 -3.54
N GLY A 60 10.34 -13.14 -4.64
CA GLY A 60 9.88 -14.02 -5.72
C GLY A 60 8.76 -14.98 -5.29
N ALA A 61 8.03 -14.67 -4.22
CA ALA A 61 7.02 -15.55 -3.64
C ALA A 61 5.70 -15.46 -4.41
N SER A 62 4.99 -16.60 -4.53
CA SER A 62 3.68 -16.64 -5.18
C SER A 62 2.57 -16.17 -4.22
N LEU A 63 1.65 -15.35 -4.71
CA LEU A 63 0.42 -15.00 -3.99
C LEU A 63 -0.63 -16.12 -3.99
N SER A 64 -0.36 -17.26 -4.67
CA SER A 64 -1.16 -18.48 -4.52
C SER A 64 -0.77 -19.31 -3.29
N ASP A 65 0.37 -19.00 -2.66
CA ASP A 65 0.82 -19.65 -1.43
C ASP A 65 0.07 -19.08 -0.23
N ALA A 66 -0.58 -19.95 0.54
CA ALA A 66 -1.39 -19.58 1.68
C ALA A 66 -0.59 -18.88 2.79
N ASP A 67 0.66 -19.28 3.01
CA ASP A 67 1.52 -18.69 4.04
C ASP A 67 1.96 -17.27 3.66
N VAL A 68 2.20 -17.05 2.36
CA VAL A 68 2.50 -15.73 1.81
C VAL A 68 1.30 -14.80 1.97
N VAL A 69 0.10 -15.28 1.63
CA VAL A 69 -1.14 -14.52 1.80
C VAL A 69 -1.41 -14.20 3.27
N ALA A 70 -1.22 -15.17 4.17
CA ALA A 70 -1.38 -14.98 5.61
C ALA A 70 -0.41 -13.90 6.13
N ARG A 71 0.85 -13.92 5.70
CA ARG A 71 1.84 -12.90 6.05
C ARG A 71 1.47 -11.51 5.54
N CYS A 72 1.01 -11.41 4.28
CA CYS A 72 0.55 -10.13 3.72
C CYS A 72 -0.62 -9.56 4.52
N ARG A 73 -1.60 -10.40 4.85
CA ARG A 73 -2.77 -10.02 5.64
C ARG A 73 -2.35 -9.47 7.00
N GLU A 74 -1.42 -10.14 7.67
CA GLU A 74 -0.98 -9.69 9.00
C GLU A 74 -0.13 -8.43 8.94
N GLY A 75 0.71 -8.27 7.90
CA GLY A 75 1.42 -7.01 7.65
C GLY A 75 0.47 -5.83 7.47
N ILE A 76 -0.60 -6.01 6.68
CA ILE A 76 -1.64 -4.99 6.51
C ILE A 76 -2.38 -4.73 7.83
N ARG A 77 -2.66 -5.76 8.64
CA ARG A 77 -3.31 -5.59 9.95
C ARG A 77 -2.45 -4.74 10.91
N VAL A 78 -1.15 -4.97 10.93
CA VAL A 78 -0.22 -4.18 11.74
C VAL A 78 -0.22 -2.72 11.28
N ALA A 79 -0.11 -2.49 9.97
CA ALA A 79 -0.22 -1.14 9.40
C ALA A 79 -1.56 -0.49 9.79
N TRP A 80 -2.68 -1.22 9.67
CA TRP A 80 -4.00 -0.74 10.05
C TRP A 80 -4.11 -0.33 11.50
N ARG A 81 -3.63 -1.16 12.43
CA ARG A 81 -3.60 -0.82 13.86
C ARG A 81 -2.78 0.43 14.15
N GLY A 82 -1.70 0.64 13.39
CA GLY A 82 -0.91 1.88 13.47
C GLY A 82 -1.64 3.10 12.93
N MET A 83 -2.54 2.96 11.95
CA MET A 83 -3.29 4.09 11.37
C MET A 83 -4.60 4.40 12.10
N ALA A 84 -5.22 3.42 12.74
CA ALA A 84 -6.53 3.57 13.38
C ALA A 84 -6.47 4.49 14.62
N ARG A 85 -7.54 5.26 14.85
CA ARG A 85 -7.81 5.85 16.17
C ARG A 85 -8.32 4.74 17.09
N ILE A 86 -7.50 4.30 18.04
CA ILE A 86 -7.86 3.33 19.09
C ILE A 86 -8.67 4.04 20.17
#